data_AF-A0A5N4BX49-F1
#
_entry.id   AF-A0A5N4BX49-F1
#
_cell.length_a   1.000
_cell.length_b   1.000
_cell.length_c   1.000
_cell.angle_alpha   90.00
_cell.angle_beta   90.00
_cell.angle_gamma   90.00
#
_symmetry.space_group_name_H-M   'P 1'
#
loop_
_entity.id
_entity.type
_entity.pdbx_description
1 polymer ?
#
loop_
_entity_poly.entity_id
_entity_poly.type
_entity_poly.pdbx_seq_one_letter_code
_entity_poly.pdbx_strand_id
1 'polypeptide(L)'
;MVFEDQLDPKFQEQTKNFCSYIFTDARTKTLTEGIMVTGKGLRTLVVTYLDTINSGAVPRLENAVTTLAQLENSAAIQKADNHYSEQIAQRVSFPTDMLQELLEAHAACEREAPAVFMEHSFKEDKQELQSNLVIICFSIYFLSPPLEE
;
A
#
# COMPACT_ATOMS: atom_id res chain seq x y z
N MET A 1 13.97 8.29 42.75
CA MET A 1 13.43 9.09 41.63
C MET A 1 14.03 10.47 41.77
N VAL A 2 14.66 10.98 40.72
CA VAL A 2 15.21 12.36 40.69
C VAL A 2 14.14 13.25 40.09
N PHE A 3 13.90 14.42 40.71
CA PHE A 3 12.95 15.40 40.19
C PHE A 3 13.64 16.36 39.20
N GLU A 4 12.89 16.88 38.23
CA GLU A 4 13.42 17.73 37.15
C GLU A 4 14.15 18.97 37.69
N ASP A 5 13.64 19.57 38.77
CA ASP A 5 14.21 20.73 39.45
C ASP A 5 15.53 20.45 40.18
N GLN A 6 15.87 19.16 40.37
CA GLN A 6 17.13 18.71 40.95
C GLN A 6 18.21 18.45 39.89
N LEU A 7 17.87 18.53 38.60
CA LEU A 7 18.83 18.39 37.51
C LEU A 7 19.61 19.67 37.30
N ASP A 8 20.85 19.54 36.84
CA ASP A 8 21.68 20.69 36.46
C ASP A 8 20.93 21.59 35.45
N PRO A 9 20.86 22.91 35.69
CA PRO A 9 20.10 23.81 34.81
C PRO A 9 20.57 23.79 33.36
N LYS A 10 21.87 23.59 33.10
CA LYS A 10 22.38 23.49 31.72
C LYS A 10 21.95 22.19 31.07
N PHE A 11 21.90 21.08 31.82
CA PHE A 11 21.34 19.82 31.31
C PHE A 11 19.87 19.96 30.91
N GLN A 12 19.06 20.66 31.73
CA GLN A 12 17.66 20.93 31.40
C GLN A 12 17.53 21.77 30.12
N GLU A 13 18.34 22.82 29.99
CA GLU A 13 18.38 23.66 28.78
C GLU A 13 18.78 22.84 27.54
N GLN A 14 19.83 22.03 27.63
CA GLN A 14 20.27 21.18 26.53
C GLN A 14 19.22 20.14 26.13
N THR A 15 18.54 19.53 27.10
CA THR A 15 17.46 18.58 26.84
C THR A 15 16.29 19.24 26.10
N LYS A 16 15.91 20.46 26.51
CA LYS A 16 14.88 21.25 25.81
C LYS A 16 15.28 21.57 24.37
N ASN A 17 16.53 21.99 24.16
CA ASN A 17 17.05 22.28 22.83
C ASN A 17 17.08 21.03 21.95
N PHE A 18 17.51 19.90 22.50
CA PHE A 18 17.49 18.60 21.81
C PHE A 18 16.06 18.20 21.42
N CYS A 19 15.11 18.23 22.35
CA CYS A 19 13.72 17.92 22.07
C CYS A 19 13.15 18.84 20.99
N SER A 20 13.39 20.15 21.10
CA SER A 20 12.96 21.12 20.10
C SER A 20 13.47 20.72 18.71
N TYR A 21 14.77 20.48 18.57
CA TYR A 21 15.38 20.07 17.30
C TYR A 21 14.76 18.78 16.74
N ILE A 22 14.51 17.77 17.57
CA ILE A 22 13.86 16.54 17.09
C ILE A 22 12.43 16.81 16.61
N PHE A 23 11.65 17.64 17.30
CA PHE A 23 10.29 17.95 16.89
C PHE A 23 10.20 18.86 15.66
N THR A 24 11.19 19.73 15.43
CA THR A 24 11.20 20.68 14.32
C THR A 24 11.91 20.17 13.08
N ASP A 25 13.03 19.48 13.23
CA ASP A 25 13.97 19.21 12.14
C ASP A 25 14.13 17.71 11.82
N ALA A 26 13.62 16.80 12.66
CA ALA A 26 13.72 15.38 12.36
C ALA A 26 12.89 15.04 11.11
N ARG A 27 13.57 14.46 10.12
CA ARG A 27 12.92 14.06 8.86
C ARG A 27 12.14 12.77 9.04
N THR A 28 10.98 12.70 8.38
CA THR A 28 10.24 11.46 8.21
C THR A 28 11.12 10.40 7.55
N LYS A 29 11.05 9.17 8.04
CA LYS A 29 11.80 8.05 7.48
C LYS A 29 11.33 7.78 6.05
N THR A 30 12.28 7.70 5.12
CA THR A 30 12.05 7.29 3.74
C THR A 30 12.88 6.06 3.37
N LEU A 31 12.42 5.33 2.34
CA LEU A 31 13.16 4.29 1.64
C LEU A 31 13.87 4.87 0.42
N THR A 32 14.44 4.00 -0.42
CA THR A 32 14.93 4.35 -1.75
C THR A 32 13.85 5.13 -2.52
N GLU A 33 14.25 6.03 -3.43
CA GLU A 33 13.33 6.87 -4.22
C GLU A 33 12.43 7.83 -3.41
N GLY A 34 12.74 8.07 -2.13
CA GLY A 34 12.03 9.03 -1.29
C GLY A 34 10.65 8.57 -0.80
N ILE A 35 10.36 7.27 -0.86
CA ILE A 35 9.07 6.72 -0.42
C ILE A 35 8.97 6.82 1.10
N MET A 36 7.98 7.56 1.60
CA MET A 36 7.74 7.70 3.04
C MET A 36 7.31 6.37 3.66
N VAL A 37 7.91 6.02 4.80
CA VAL A 37 7.56 4.80 5.54
C VAL A 37 6.34 5.07 6.43
N THR A 38 5.24 4.39 6.12
CA THR A 38 4.03 4.39 6.96
C THR A 38 4.17 3.43 8.14
N GLY A 39 3.26 3.47 9.12
CA GLY A 39 3.25 2.51 10.22
C GLY A 39 3.13 1.04 9.76
N LYS A 40 2.28 0.78 8.75
CA LYS A 40 2.17 -0.55 8.11
C LYS A 40 3.49 -0.94 7.44
N GLY A 41 4.10 -0.02 6.70
CA GLY A 41 5.41 -0.25 6.07
C GLY A 41 6.50 -0.55 7.09
N LEU A 42 6.56 0.19 8.19
CA LEU A 42 7.52 -0.04 9.27
C LEU A 42 7.34 -1.43 9.89
N ARG A 43 6.09 -1.86 10.13
CA ARG A 43 5.79 -3.20 10.64
C ARG A 43 6.36 -4.27 9.71
N THR A 44 6.12 -4.16 8.41
CA THR A 44 6.63 -5.12 7.42
C THR A 44 8.16 -5.17 7.45
N LEU A 45 8.83 -4.01 7.45
CA LEU A 45 10.29 -3.94 7.52
C LEU A 45 10.84 -4.61 8.78
N VAL A 46 10.24 -4.34 9.95
CA VAL A 46 10.65 -4.95 11.23
C VAL A 46 10.49 -6.46 11.21
N VAL A 47 9.34 -6.97 10.75
CA VAL A 47 9.08 -8.41 10.65
C VAL A 47 10.07 -9.08 9.70
N THR A 48 10.25 -8.54 8.49
CA THR A 48 11.20 -9.09 7.51
C THR A 48 12.63 -9.14 8.04
N TYR A 49 13.07 -8.09 8.74
CA TYR A 49 14.40 -8.09 9.35
C TYR A 49 14.54 -9.09 10.48
N LEU A 50 13.57 -9.18 11.39
CA LEU A 50 13.60 -10.15 12.48
C LEU A 50 13.60 -11.59 11.95
N ASP A 51 12.76 -11.92 10.98
CA ASP A 51 12.71 -13.26 10.38
C ASP A 51 14.05 -13.60 9.70
N THR A 52 14.65 -12.64 8.99
CA THR A 52 15.96 -12.82 8.35
C THR A 52 17.05 -13.09 9.38
N ILE A 53 17.11 -12.30 10.46
CA ILE A 53 18.07 -12.49 11.56
C ILE A 53 17.88 -13.86 12.22
N ASN A 54 16.63 -14.22 12.55
CA ASN A 54 16.30 -15.47 13.22
C ASN A 54 16.62 -16.69 12.35
N SER A 55 16.63 -16.54 11.02
CA SER A 55 17.07 -17.58 10.08
C SER A 55 18.60 -17.71 9.95
N GLY A 56 19.39 -16.81 10.56
CA GLY A 56 20.85 -16.75 10.44
C GLY A 56 21.35 -16.05 9.18
N ALA A 57 20.45 -15.51 8.35
CA ALA A 57 20.79 -14.72 7.18
C ALA A 57 21.05 -13.24 7.53
N VAL A 58 21.70 -12.52 6.61
CA VAL A 58 22.01 -11.09 6.78
C VAL A 58 20.85 -10.23 6.25
N PRO A 59 20.23 -9.38 7.08
CA PRO A 59 19.22 -8.42 6.63
C PRO A 59 19.78 -7.45 5.59
N ARG A 60 19.07 -7.32 4.47
CA ARG A 60 19.39 -6.35 3.41
C ARG A 60 18.19 -5.45 3.17
N LEU A 61 18.46 -4.16 2.98
CA LEU A 61 17.41 -3.16 2.77
C LEU A 61 16.64 -3.47 1.49
N GLU A 62 17.34 -3.86 0.44
CA GLU A 62 16.79 -4.17 -0.87
C GLU A 62 15.73 -5.27 -0.77
N ASN A 63 16.06 -6.38 -0.08
CA ASN A 63 15.12 -7.49 0.11
C ASN A 63 13.88 -7.06 0.90
N ALA A 64 14.04 -6.23 1.94
CA ALA A 64 12.93 -5.75 2.75
C ALA A 64 12.04 -4.77 1.98
N VAL A 65 12.62 -3.93 1.13
CA VAL A 65 11.90 -3.03 0.22
C VAL A 65 11.11 -3.83 -0.81
N THR A 66 11.71 -4.85 -1.43
CA THR A 66 11.01 -5.73 -2.39
C THR A 66 9.82 -6.45 -1.75
N THR A 67 9.98 -7.03 -0.56
CA THR A 67 8.87 -7.67 0.18
C THR A 67 7.76 -6.66 0.50
N LEU A 68 8.13 -5.44 0.90
CA LEU A 68 7.16 -4.38 1.16
C LEU A 68 6.41 -3.99 -0.11
N ALA A 69 7.12 -3.84 -1.23
CA ALA A 69 6.53 -3.49 -2.51
C ALA A 69 5.51 -4.54 -2.96
N GLN A 70 5.87 -5.82 -2.88
CA GLN A 70 4.97 -6.94 -3.20
C GLN A 70 3.69 -6.91 -2.36
N LEU A 71 3.81 -6.70 -1.04
CA LEU A 71 2.67 -6.68 -0.13
C LEU A 71 1.75 -5.47 -0.38
N GLU A 72 2.30 -4.28 -0.54
CA GLU A 72 1.52 -3.07 -0.80
C GLU A 72 0.87 -3.10 -2.19
N ASN A 73 1.59 -3.58 -3.21
CA ASN A 73 1.04 -3.72 -4.56
C ASN A 73 -0.07 -4.77 -4.64
N SER A 74 0.08 -5.91 -3.95
CA SER A 74 -0.99 -6.91 -3.84
C SER A 74 -2.23 -6.33 -3.15
N ALA A 75 -2.04 -5.56 -2.07
CA ALA A 75 -3.15 -4.86 -1.41
C ALA A 75 -3.80 -3.81 -2.32
N ALA A 76 -3.03 -3.10 -3.13
CA ALA A 76 -3.54 -2.13 -4.10
C ALA A 76 -4.35 -2.81 -5.22
N ILE A 77 -3.92 -3.97 -5.70
CA ILE A 77 -4.67 -4.80 -6.64
C ILE A 77 -6.02 -5.19 -6.03
N GLN A 78 -6.03 -5.70 -4.80
CA GLN A 78 -7.29 -6.09 -4.15
C GLN A 78 -8.24 -4.91 -3.96
N LYS A 79 -7.72 -3.72 -3.67
CA LYS A 79 -8.56 -2.50 -3.59
C LYS A 79 -9.16 -2.13 -4.94
N ALA A 80 -8.39 -2.22 -6.02
CA ALA A 80 -8.88 -1.94 -7.36
C ALA A 80 -9.95 -2.97 -7.79
N ASP A 81 -9.77 -4.24 -7.44
CA ASP A 81 -10.74 -5.32 -7.64
C ASP A 81 -12.05 -5.09 -6.86
N ASN A 82 -11.95 -4.74 -5.57
CA ASN A 82 -13.12 -4.40 -4.76
C ASN A 82 -13.86 -3.19 -5.34
N HIS A 83 -13.13 -2.13 -5.73
CA HIS A 83 -13.70 -0.95 -6.38
C HIS A 83 -14.45 -1.32 -7.66
N TYR A 84 -13.86 -2.16 -8.51
CA TYR A 84 -14.51 -2.65 -9.72
C TYR A 84 -15.82 -3.37 -9.39
N SER A 85 -15.79 -4.31 -8.45
CA SER A 85 -16.95 -5.12 -8.05
C SER A 85 -18.09 -4.26 -7.47
N GLU A 86 -17.75 -3.30 -6.60
CA GLU A 86 -18.70 -2.37 -6.02
C GLU A 86 -19.34 -1.46 -7.07
N GLN A 87 -18.55 -0.91 -8.01
CA GLN A 87 -19.05 -0.04 -9.06
C GLN A 87 -19.96 -0.77 -10.04
N ILE A 88 -19.63 -2.01 -10.40
CA ILE A 88 -20.51 -2.87 -11.24
C ILE A 88 -21.83 -3.13 -10.53
N ALA A 89 -21.81 -3.50 -9.24
CA ALA A 89 -23.03 -3.76 -8.46
C ALA A 89 -23.92 -2.52 -8.28
N GLN A 90 -23.33 -1.31 -8.29
CA GLN A 90 -24.09 -0.06 -8.23
C GLN A 90 -24.69 0.35 -9.58
N ARG A 91 -24.01 0.04 -10.69
CA ARG A 91 -24.39 0.46 -12.05
C ARG A 91 -25.32 -0.52 -12.74
N VAL A 92 -25.27 -1.80 -12.38
CA VAL A 92 -26.03 -2.87 -13.01
C VAL A 92 -26.95 -3.52 -11.98
N SER A 93 -28.24 -3.57 -12.29
CA SER A 93 -29.19 -4.39 -11.51
C SER A 93 -29.12 -5.82 -12.02
N PHE A 94 -28.72 -6.76 -11.16
CA PHE A 94 -28.66 -8.18 -11.52
C PHE A 94 -29.95 -8.92 -11.10
N PRO A 95 -30.44 -9.86 -11.93
CA PRO A 95 -29.97 -10.16 -13.29
C PRO A 95 -30.34 -9.04 -14.29
N THR A 96 -29.43 -8.69 -15.21
CA THR A 96 -29.74 -7.77 -16.31
C THR A 96 -29.95 -8.55 -17.60
N ASP A 97 -31.00 -8.21 -18.34
CA ASP A 97 -31.28 -8.78 -19.66
C ASP A 97 -30.55 -8.01 -20.79
N MET A 98 -29.88 -6.90 -20.46
CA MET A 98 -29.24 -6.02 -21.44
C MET A 98 -27.72 -6.11 -21.37
N LEU A 99 -27.14 -6.90 -22.28
CA LEU A 99 -25.68 -7.03 -22.44
C LEU A 99 -24.97 -5.68 -22.64
N GLN A 100 -25.64 -4.72 -23.29
CA GLN A 100 -25.08 -3.38 -23.53
C GLN A 100 -24.88 -2.59 -22.21
N GLU A 101 -25.82 -2.70 -21.26
CA GLU A 101 -25.69 -2.04 -19.95
C GLU A 101 -24.50 -2.59 -19.17
N LEU A 102 -24.29 -3.91 -19.23
CA LEU A 102 -23.16 -4.58 -18.60
C LEU A 102 -21.83 -4.14 -19.23
N LEU A 103 -21.75 -4.08 -20.56
CA LEU A 103 -20.54 -3.66 -21.29
C LEU A 103 -20.16 -2.21 -21.01
N GLU A 104 -21.14 -1.31 -20.94
CA GLU A 104 -20.92 0.11 -20.62
C GLU A 104 -20.43 0.29 -19.18
N ALA A 105 -21.05 -0.42 -18.22
CA ALA A 105 -20.61 -0.42 -16.83
C ALA A 105 -19.19 -0.98 -16.69
N HIS A 106 -18.87 -2.09 -17.38
CA HIS A 106 -17.53 -2.68 -17.41
C HIS A 106 -16.48 -1.70 -17.95
N ALA A 107 -16.69 -1.12 -19.13
CA ALA A 107 -15.75 -0.18 -19.74
C ALA A 107 -15.52 1.08 -18.90
N ALA A 108 -16.50 1.48 -18.08
CA ALA A 108 -16.33 2.57 -17.13
C ALA A 108 -15.49 2.13 -15.90
N CYS A 109 -15.75 0.95 -15.34
CA CYS A 109 -15.01 0.43 -14.19
C CYS A 109 -13.55 0.07 -14.56
N GLU A 110 -13.32 -0.48 -15.75
CA GLU A 110 -11.99 -0.79 -16.29
C GLU A 110 -11.12 0.48 -16.42
N ARG A 111 -11.73 1.63 -16.75
CA ARG A 111 -11.02 2.92 -16.80
C ARG A 111 -10.68 3.47 -15.41
N GLU A 112 -11.45 3.13 -14.39
CA GLU A 112 -11.27 3.63 -13.02
C GLU A 112 -10.27 2.79 -12.21
N ALA A 113 -10.28 1.47 -12.37
CA ALA A 113 -9.46 0.54 -11.57
C ALA A 113 -7.94 0.85 -11.61
N PRO A 114 -7.33 1.25 -12.76
CA PRO A 114 -5.94 1.69 -12.79
C PRO A 114 -5.65 2.91 -11.93
N ALA A 115 -6.57 3.86 -11.83
CA ALA A 115 -6.38 5.05 -10.99
C ALA A 115 -6.35 4.67 -9.50
N VAL A 116 -7.27 3.80 -9.06
CA VAL A 116 -7.33 3.29 -7.68
C VAL A 116 -6.08 2.49 -7.33
N PHE A 117 -5.61 1.63 -8.25
CA PHE A 117 -4.36 0.93 -8.06
C PHE A 117 -3.18 1.90 -7.94
N MET A 118 -3.07 2.89 -8.84
CA MET A 118 -1.97 3.85 -8.86
C MET A 118 -1.89 4.71 -7.59
N GLU A 119 -3.03 5.04 -6.99
CA GLU A 119 -3.12 5.76 -5.73
C GLU A 119 -2.55 4.97 -4.54
N HIS A 120 -2.70 3.65 -4.56
CA HIS A 120 -2.34 2.78 -3.44
C HIS A 120 -1.10 1.92 -3.66
N SER A 121 -0.60 1.84 -4.89
CA SER A 121 0.58 1.07 -5.27
C SER A 121 1.87 1.64 -4.71
N PHE A 122 2.79 0.73 -4.39
CA PHE A 122 4.19 1.03 -4.15
C PHE A 122 4.90 1.33 -5.48
N LYS A 123 5.87 2.25 -5.45
CA LYS A 123 6.36 2.98 -6.62
C LYS A 123 7.35 2.22 -7.54
N GLU A 124 7.50 0.90 -7.40
CA GLU A 124 8.35 0.10 -8.29
C GLU A 124 7.73 -0.04 -9.69
N ASP A 125 8.58 -0.29 -10.70
CA ASP A 125 8.29 -0.24 -12.14
C ASP A 125 6.83 -0.57 -12.49
N LYS A 126 6.04 0.49 -12.62
CA LYS A 126 4.57 0.44 -12.66
C LYS A 126 4.02 -0.21 -13.92
N GLN A 127 4.86 -0.47 -14.91
CA GLN A 127 4.48 -0.98 -16.21
C GLN A 127 4.11 -2.48 -16.17
N GLU A 128 4.83 -3.29 -15.39
CA GLU A 128 4.51 -4.72 -15.20
C GLU A 128 3.25 -4.90 -14.33
N LEU A 129 3.10 -4.05 -13.31
CA LEU A 129 1.95 -4.07 -12.42
C LEU A 129 0.66 -3.58 -13.09
N GLN A 130 0.75 -2.57 -13.96
CA GLN A 130 -0.37 -2.16 -14.81
C GLN A 130 -0.82 -3.28 -15.75
N SER A 131 0.14 -4.02 -16.32
CA SER A 131 -0.17 -5.17 -17.18
C SER A 131 -0.91 -6.27 -16.41
N ASN A 132 -0.48 -6.57 -15.18
CA ASN A 132 -1.17 -7.52 -14.30
C ASN A 132 -2.58 -7.03 -13.91
N LEU A 133 -2.76 -5.73 -13.69
CA LEU A 133 -4.08 -5.17 -13.36
C LEU A 133 -5.06 -5.30 -14.54
N VAL A 134 -4.61 -5.03 -15.77
CA VAL A 134 -5.40 -5.25 -16.99
C VAL A 134 -5.77 -6.73 -17.09
N ILE A 135 -4.82 -7.65 -16.85
CA ILE A 135 -5.10 -9.09 -16.84
C ILE A 135 -6.15 -9.45 -15.79
N ILE A 136 -6.11 -8.87 -14.59
CA ILE A 136 -7.08 -9.13 -13.51
C ILE A 136 -8.46 -8.60 -13.87
N CYS A 137 -8.57 -7.36 -14.38
CA CYS A 137 -9.83 -6.80 -14.88
C CYS A 137 -10.43 -7.65 -16.02
N PHE A 138 -9.59 -8.16 -16.93
CA PHE A 138 -10.00 -9.12 -17.96
C PHE A 138 -10.45 -10.45 -17.36
N SER A 139 -9.72 -10.98 -16.38
CA SER A 139 -10.01 -12.29 -15.76
C SER A 139 -11.36 -12.29 -15.04
N ILE A 140 -11.75 -11.19 -14.38
CA ILE A 140 -13.05 -11.07 -13.70
C ILE A 140 -14.21 -11.17 -14.70
N TYR A 141 -14.03 -10.63 -15.91
CA TYR A 141 -15.03 -10.72 -16.98
C TYR A 141 -15.21 -12.16 -17.51
N PHE A 142 -14.18 -13.01 -17.42
CA PHE A 142 -14.19 -14.38 -17.96
C PHE A 142 -14.26 -15.50 -16.92
N LEU A 143 -14.06 -15.22 -15.62
CA LEU A 143 -14.07 -16.22 -14.53
C LEU A 143 -15.32 -16.19 -13.64
N SER A 144 -16.23 -15.22 -13.79
CA SER A 144 -17.61 -15.45 -13.34
C SER A 144 -18.25 -16.43 -14.33
N PRO A 145 -18.57 -17.68 -13.92
CA PRO A 145 -19.32 -18.54 -14.81
C PRO A 145 -20.63 -17.83 -15.17
N PRO A 146 -21.16 -17.95 -16.39
CA PRO A 146 -22.58 -17.69 -16.57
C PRO A 146 -23.28 -18.52 -15.50
N LEU A 147 -24.17 -17.89 -14.72
CA LEU A 147 -25.06 -18.63 -13.84
C LEU A 147 -25.84 -19.60 -14.75
N GLU A 148 -25.35 -20.84 -14.88
CA GLU A 148 -26.04 -21.92 -15.57
C GLU A 148 -27.21 -22.34 -14.67
N GLU A 149 -28.41 -22.13 -15.23
CA GLU A 149 -29.77 -22.60 -14.92
C GLU A 149 -30.10 -23.17 -13.52
#